data_AF-A0A847TNB3-F1
#
_entry.id   AF-A0A847TNB3-F1
#
_cell.length_a   1.000
_cell.length_b   1.000
_cell.length_c   1.000
_cell.angle_alpha   90.00
_cell.angle_beta   90.00
_cell.angle_gamma   90.00
#
_symmetry.space_group_name_H-M   'P 1'
#
loop_
_entity.id
_entity.type
_entity.pdbx_description
1 polymer ?
#
loop_
_entity_poly.entity_id
_entity_poly.type
_entity_poly.pdbx_seq_one_letter_code
_entity_poly.pdbx_strand_id
1 'polypeptide(L)'
;MTKREIKYLDFFEKFKKHHSSPKIVVTALLLSEIINRFIRDVSYNKFCATNGITPDKTHYKSTYRLTKEYKQAYISLCDDIETFSHLYELVNDDCGTKILGSSILKSPPLKLDFNDLYYCLLAKQNGYIIVTDDSDFFVEDVEIITYNNSLIENANYVIAENARKAAAKKS
;
A
#
# COMPACT_ATOMS: atom_id res chain seq x y z
N MET A 1 1.82 -16.09 12.15
CA MET A 1 1.67 -15.64 10.75
C MET A 1 0.57 -16.43 10.07
N THR A 2 -0.27 -15.75 9.28
CA THR A 2 -1.32 -16.37 8.48
C THR A 2 -0.75 -17.05 7.22
N LYS A 3 -1.48 -17.99 6.62
CA LYS A 3 -1.09 -18.62 5.34
C LYS A 3 -0.85 -17.59 4.23
N ARG A 4 -1.60 -16.49 4.25
CA ARG A 4 -1.49 -15.39 3.28
C ARG A 4 -0.22 -14.56 3.50
N GLU A 5 0.12 -14.24 4.75
CA GLU A 5 1.39 -13.57 5.07
C GLU A 5 2.60 -14.37 4.58
N ILE A 6 2.58 -15.70 4.75
CA ILE A 6 3.64 -16.58 4.24
C ILE A 6 3.83 -16.41 2.73
N LYS A 7 2.72 -16.37 1.96
CA LYS A 7 2.80 -16.19 0.50
C LYS A 7 3.41 -14.86 0.09
N TYR A 8 3.12 -13.78 0.81
CA TYR A 8 3.73 -12.46 0.54
C TYR A 8 5.21 -12.43 0.90
N LEU A 9 5.63 -13.11 1.98
CA LEU A 9 7.05 -13.26 2.31
C LEU A 9 7.79 -14.09 1.26
N ASP A 10 7.20 -15.20 0.81
CA ASP A 10 7.77 -16.02 -0.26
C ASP A 10 7.90 -15.23 -1.57
N PHE A 11 6.90 -14.39 -1.89
CA PHE A 11 6.95 -13.48 -3.01
C PHE A 11 8.10 -12.47 -2.86
N PHE A 12 8.24 -11.84 -1.70
CA PHE A 12 9.32 -10.88 -1.44
C PHE A 12 10.72 -11.52 -1.50
N GLU A 13 10.87 -12.74 -0.99
CA GLU A 13 12.14 -13.48 -1.08
C GLU A 13 12.50 -13.87 -2.52
N LYS A 14 11.50 -14.19 -3.35
CA LYS A 14 11.70 -14.40 -4.80
C LYS A 14 12.04 -13.09 -5.51
N PHE A 15 11.35 -12.01 -5.17
CA PHE A 15 11.60 -10.66 -5.71
C PHE A 15 13.06 -10.24 -5.50
N LYS A 16 13.58 -10.38 -4.28
CA LYS A 16 14.96 -10.06 -3.90
C LYS A 16 16.01 -10.82 -4.71
N LYS A 17 15.70 -12.05 -5.12
CA LYS A 17 16.61 -12.96 -5.82
C LYS A 17 16.40 -12.97 -7.33
N HIS A 18 15.46 -12.17 -7.84
CA HIS A 18 15.13 -12.17 -9.26
C HIS A 18 16.27 -11.57 -10.08
N HIS A 19 16.64 -12.24 -11.18
CA HIS A 19 17.80 -11.88 -12.00
C HIS A 19 17.72 -10.45 -12.58
N SER A 20 16.50 -9.96 -12.85
CA SER A 20 16.30 -8.59 -13.34
C SER A 20 16.45 -7.51 -12.27
N SER A 21 16.66 -7.89 -10.99
CA SER A 21 16.80 -6.98 -9.85
C SER A 21 15.72 -5.88 -9.82
N PRO A 22 14.41 -6.26 -9.83
CA PRO A 22 13.34 -5.29 -9.85
C PRO A 22 13.39 -4.38 -8.62
N LYS A 23 12.80 -3.18 -8.74
CA LYS A 23 12.73 -2.18 -7.67
C LYS A 23 11.30 -2.00 -7.19
N ILE A 24 11.15 -1.84 -5.88
CA ILE A 24 9.90 -1.41 -5.27
C ILE A 24 9.83 0.10 -5.44
N VAL A 25 8.79 0.58 -6.13
CA VAL A 25 8.53 2.02 -6.20
C VAL A 25 7.93 2.45 -4.87
N VAL A 26 8.56 3.41 -4.22
CA VAL A 26 8.06 4.04 -2.99
C VAL A 26 7.90 5.52 -3.22
N THR A 27 6.86 6.10 -2.63
CA THR A 27 6.67 7.55 -2.58
C THR A 27 6.80 8.03 -1.14
N ALA A 28 6.98 9.33 -0.94
CA ALA A 28 6.95 9.92 0.39
C ALA A 28 5.61 9.64 1.11
N LEU A 29 4.51 9.57 0.36
CA LEU A 29 3.19 9.21 0.89
C LEU A 29 3.16 7.77 1.42
N LEU A 30 3.65 6.81 0.63
CA LEU A 30 3.70 5.40 1.03
C LEU A 30 4.63 5.17 2.23
N LEU A 31 5.81 5.80 2.25
CA LEU A 31 6.71 5.74 3.40
C LEU A 31 6.06 6.30 4.66
N SER A 32 5.39 7.45 4.57
CA SER A 32 4.65 8.04 5.68
C SER A 32 3.56 7.09 6.18
N GLU A 33 2.84 6.42 5.29
CA GLU A 33 1.80 5.45 5.64
C GLU A 33 2.37 4.24 6.38
N ILE A 34 3.44 3.63 5.86
CA ILE A 34 4.13 2.49 6.48
C ILE A 34 4.61 2.86 7.89
N ILE A 35 5.29 4.00 8.04
CA ILE A 35 5.83 4.46 9.31
C ILE A 35 4.69 4.71 10.32
N ASN A 36 3.68 5.48 9.91
CA ASN A 36 2.56 5.80 10.79
C ASN A 36 1.77 4.57 11.21
N ARG A 37 1.57 3.62 10.29
CA ARG A 37 0.85 2.37 10.55
C ARG A 37 1.64 1.47 11.50
N PHE A 38 2.93 1.24 11.23
CA PHE A 38 3.77 0.42 12.11
C PHE A 38 3.85 1.00 13.53
N ILE A 39 4.11 2.30 13.65
CA ILE A 39 4.26 2.93 14.96
C ILE A 39 2.96 2.86 15.77
N ARG A 40 1.81 3.05 15.12
CA ARG A 40 0.50 2.99 15.78
C ARG A 40 0.03 1.57 16.07
N ASP A 41 0.20 0.64 15.14
CA ASP A 41 -0.46 -0.67 15.22
C ASP A 41 0.47 -1.73 15.82
N VAL A 42 1.78 -1.51 15.83
CA VAL A 42 2.78 -2.43 16.39
C VAL A 42 3.44 -1.83 17.63
N SER A 43 4.15 -0.71 17.45
CA SER A 43 4.99 -0.15 18.52
C SER A 43 4.16 0.37 19.70
N TYR A 44 3.12 1.15 19.43
CA TYR A 44 2.22 1.66 20.46
C TYR A 44 1.47 0.55 21.20
N ASN A 45 0.97 -0.46 20.49
CA ASN A 45 0.31 -1.60 21.12
C ASN A 45 1.25 -2.37 22.05
N LYS A 46 2.52 -2.54 21.65
CA LYS A 46 3.56 -3.14 22.51
C LYS A 46 3.84 -2.29 23.75
N PHE A 47 3.94 -0.97 23.59
CA PHE A 47 4.12 -0.04 24.71
C PHE A 47 2.95 -0.14 25.70
N CYS A 48 1.72 -0.10 25.20
CA CYS A 48 0.51 -0.24 26.00
C CYS A 48 0.48 -1.57 26.78
N ALA A 49 0.75 -2.69 26.11
CA ALA A 49 0.81 -4.00 26.74
C ALA A 49 1.86 -4.08 27.85
N THR A 50 3.04 -3.49 27.63
CA THR A 50 4.14 -3.49 28.61
C THR A 50 3.80 -2.65 29.84
N ASN A 51 2.99 -1.60 29.68
CA ASN A 51 2.63 -0.66 30.75
C ASN A 51 1.23 -0.90 31.34
N GLY A 52 0.52 -1.96 30.92
CA GLY A 52 -0.85 -2.22 31.39
C GLY A 52 -1.88 -1.16 30.97
N ILE A 53 -1.63 -0.46 29.86
CA ILE A 53 -2.50 0.60 29.34
C ILE A 53 -3.38 0.01 28.24
N THR A 54 -4.68 0.31 28.24
CA THR A 54 -5.57 -0.02 27.13
C THR A 54 -5.31 0.92 25.95
N PRO A 55 -5.01 0.43 24.73
CA PRO A 55 -4.75 1.30 23.59
C PRO A 55 -5.95 2.18 23.22
N ASP A 56 -5.77 3.50 23.28
CA ASP A 56 -6.73 4.47 22.76
C ASP A 56 -6.08 5.56 21.90
N LYS A 57 -6.89 6.21 21.04
CA LYS A 57 -6.42 7.23 20.08
C LYS A 57 -5.94 8.52 20.75
N THR A 58 -6.52 8.89 21.88
CA THR A 58 -6.17 10.11 22.62
C THR A 58 -4.81 9.92 23.27
N HIS A 59 -4.63 8.85 24.03
CA HIS A 59 -3.37 8.51 24.66
C HIS A 59 -2.24 8.33 23.65
N TYR A 60 -2.51 7.74 22.47
CA TYR A 60 -1.53 7.68 21.39
C TYR A 60 -0.99 9.08 21.03
N LYS A 61 -1.89 10.06 20.86
CA LYS A 61 -1.53 11.41 20.42
C LYS A 61 -0.95 12.29 21.53
N SER A 62 -1.56 12.29 22.70
CA SER A 62 -1.23 13.21 23.79
C SER A 62 -0.13 12.71 24.71
N THR A 63 0.12 11.40 24.74
CA THR A 63 1.05 10.78 25.69
C THR A 63 2.13 10.02 24.96
N TYR A 64 1.77 8.97 24.22
CA TYR A 64 2.77 8.07 23.63
C TYR A 64 3.72 8.80 22.66
N ARG A 65 3.21 9.68 21.79
CA ARG A 65 4.04 10.47 20.86
C ARG A 65 5.10 11.35 21.51
N LEU A 66 4.96 11.67 22.79
CA LEU A 66 5.91 12.50 23.55
C LEU A 66 6.98 11.66 24.26
N THR A 67 6.87 10.34 24.24
CA THR A 67 7.76 9.41 24.96
C THR A 67 9.09 9.20 24.23
N LYS A 68 10.09 8.70 24.97
CA LYS A 68 11.38 8.30 24.39
C LYS A 68 11.24 7.03 23.56
N GLU A 69 10.36 6.14 23.98
CA GLU A 69 10.01 4.87 23.34
C GLU A 69 9.45 5.09 21.94
N TYR A 70 8.56 6.08 21.77
CA TYR A 70 8.09 6.50 20.44
C TYR A 70 9.26 6.95 19.56
N LYS A 71 10.13 7.84 20.05
CA LYS A 71 11.27 8.35 19.29
C LYS A 71 12.23 7.23 18.89
N GLN A 72 12.52 6.31 19.81
CA GLN A 72 13.38 5.16 19.56
C GLN A 72 12.77 4.25 18.49
N ALA A 73 11.49 3.87 18.64
CA ALA A 73 10.81 3.04 17.67
C ALA A 73 10.74 3.68 16.28
N TYR A 74 10.54 5.00 16.21
CA TYR A 74 10.55 5.75 14.95
C TYR A 74 11.91 5.69 14.27
N ILE A 75 12.99 6.01 14.99
CA ILE A 75 14.36 5.98 14.45
C ILE A 75 14.73 4.57 14.00
N SER A 76 14.50 3.56 14.85
CA SER A 76 14.80 2.16 14.50
C SER A 76 14.05 1.70 13.26
N LEU A 77 12.77 2.07 13.10
CA LEU A 77 12.02 1.74 11.90
C LEU A 77 12.59 2.44 10.65
N CYS A 78 13.01 3.70 10.76
CA CYS A 78 13.66 4.39 9.64
C CYS A 78 14.97 3.70 9.24
N ASP A 79 15.79 3.30 10.22
CA ASP A 79 17.04 2.58 9.96
C ASP A 79 16.79 1.20 9.32
N ASP A 80 15.75 0.49 9.78
CA ASP A 80 15.32 -0.79 9.21
C ASP A 80 14.88 -0.62 7.74
N ILE A 81 14.07 0.41 7.44
CA ILE A 81 13.65 0.71 6.06
C ILE A 81 14.85 1.06 5.19
N GLU A 82 15.75 1.92 5.68
CA GLU A 82 16.94 2.36 4.95
C GLU A 82 17.88 1.19 4.59
N THR A 83 17.92 0.15 5.42
CA THR A 83 18.67 -1.08 5.13
C THR A 83 18.18 -1.77 3.84
N PHE A 84 16.92 -1.55 3.45
CA PHE A 84 16.32 -2.05 2.20
C PHE A 84 16.40 -1.05 1.03
N SER A 85 17.13 0.07 1.15
CA SER A 85 17.30 1.08 0.08
C SER A 85 17.76 0.50 -1.25
N HIS A 86 18.53 -0.59 -1.24
CA HIS A 86 18.94 -1.30 -2.45
C HIS A 86 17.81 -2.05 -3.16
N LEU A 87 16.65 -2.25 -2.55
CA LEU A 87 15.47 -2.92 -3.13
C LEU A 87 14.40 -1.96 -3.62
N TYR A 88 14.51 -0.68 -3.30
CA TYR A 88 13.48 0.29 -3.63
C TYR A 88 14.04 1.54 -4.31
N GLU A 89 13.14 2.30 -4.92
CA GLU A 89 13.42 3.62 -5.47
C GLU A 89 12.39 4.61 -4.96
N LEU A 90 12.87 5.72 -4.38
CA LEU A 90 12.00 6.82 -3.98
C LEU A 90 11.65 7.65 -5.22
N VAL A 91 10.42 7.50 -5.70
CA VAL A 91 9.91 8.27 -6.83
C VAL A 91 9.29 9.56 -6.31
N ASN A 92 9.81 10.68 -6.80
CA ASN A 92 9.23 11.99 -6.54
C ASN A 92 8.02 12.20 -7.45
N ASP A 93 6.88 12.49 -6.85
CA ASP A 93 5.63 12.83 -7.53
C ASP A 93 5.48 14.34 -7.78
N ASP A 94 6.51 15.10 -7.42
CA ASP A 94 6.60 16.55 -7.51
C ASP A 94 5.39 17.23 -6.83
N CYS A 95 4.88 16.67 -5.73
CA CYS A 95 3.78 17.21 -4.93
C CYS A 95 2.54 17.63 -5.76
N GLY A 96 2.16 16.84 -6.77
CA GLY A 96 0.95 17.10 -7.56
C GLY A 96 1.13 17.99 -8.79
N THR A 97 2.37 18.28 -9.23
CA THR A 97 2.56 18.93 -10.54
C THR A 97 2.24 18.00 -11.72
N LYS A 98 2.36 16.68 -11.53
CA LYS A 98 2.01 15.66 -12.54
C LYS A 98 0.55 15.19 -12.44
N ILE A 99 0.01 15.13 -11.22
CA ILE A 99 -1.38 14.77 -10.98
C ILE A 99 -2.19 16.05 -10.79
N LEU A 100 -2.85 16.51 -11.86
CA LEU A 100 -3.68 17.71 -11.80
C LEU A 100 -4.83 17.51 -10.80
N GLY A 101 -5.11 18.52 -9.97
CA GLY A 101 -6.25 18.48 -9.04
C GLY A 101 -7.59 18.22 -9.76
N SER A 102 -7.70 18.58 -11.03
CA SER A 102 -8.87 18.25 -11.86
C SER A 102 -9.02 16.74 -12.11
N SER A 103 -7.93 15.98 -12.20
CA SER A 103 -7.97 14.51 -12.32
C SER A 103 -8.52 13.84 -11.06
N ILE A 104 -8.37 14.49 -9.91
CA ILE A 104 -8.86 14.01 -8.61
C ILE A 104 -10.30 14.45 -8.38
N LEU A 105 -10.63 15.71 -8.70
CA LEU A 105 -11.90 16.34 -8.31
C LEU A 105 -13.04 16.15 -9.31
N LYS A 106 -12.77 15.82 -10.59
CA LYS A 106 -13.82 15.75 -11.62
C LYS A 106 -14.62 14.44 -11.60
N SER A 107 -14.01 13.33 -11.19
CA SER A 107 -14.70 12.04 -11.07
C SER A 107 -13.93 11.14 -10.10
N PRO A 108 -13.91 11.48 -8.81
CA PRO A 108 -13.22 10.65 -7.82
C PRO A 108 -13.90 9.27 -7.76
N PRO A 109 -13.16 8.17 -7.93
CA PRO A 109 -13.72 6.84 -7.74
C PRO A 109 -14.24 6.71 -6.31
N LEU A 110 -15.54 6.45 -6.17
CA LEU A 110 -16.24 6.41 -4.88
C LEU A 110 -15.76 5.30 -3.93
N LYS A 111 -14.97 4.35 -4.44
CA LYS A 111 -14.48 3.19 -3.70
C LYS A 111 -13.01 3.31 -3.27
N LEU A 112 -12.28 4.29 -3.80
CA LEU A 112 -10.88 4.50 -3.44
C LEU A 112 -10.77 5.70 -2.52
N ASP A 113 -9.93 5.59 -1.51
CA ASP A 113 -9.50 6.79 -0.80
C ASP A 113 -8.53 7.62 -1.67
N PHE A 114 -8.13 8.78 -1.15
CA PHE A 114 -7.22 9.66 -1.88
C PHE A 114 -5.85 9.00 -2.16
N ASN A 115 -5.29 8.27 -1.19
CA ASN A 115 -4.00 7.64 -1.33
C ASN A 115 -4.07 6.52 -2.36
N ASP A 116 -5.15 5.73 -2.34
CA ASP A 116 -5.40 4.67 -3.29
C ASP A 116 -5.51 5.19 -4.73
N LEU A 117 -6.29 6.25 -4.91
CA LEU A 117 -6.41 6.95 -6.20
C LEU A 117 -5.04 7.46 -6.67
N TYR A 118 -4.28 8.05 -5.76
CA TYR A 118 -2.95 8.55 -6.06
C TYR A 118 -2.01 7.43 -6.54
N TYR A 119 -1.96 6.29 -5.85
CA TYR A 119 -1.14 5.15 -6.25
C TYR A 119 -1.57 4.60 -7.62
N CYS A 120 -2.88 4.52 -7.87
CA CYS A 120 -3.42 4.12 -9.16
C CYS A 120 -2.97 5.06 -10.30
N LEU A 121 -3.10 6.38 -10.12
CA LEU A 121 -2.70 7.36 -11.13
C LEU A 121 -1.19 7.31 -11.41
N LEU A 122 -0.38 7.18 -10.36
CA LEU A 122 1.07 7.04 -10.50
C LEU A 122 1.44 5.76 -11.26
N ALA A 123 0.78 4.65 -10.96
CA ALA A 123 0.99 3.38 -11.66
C ALA A 123 0.57 3.46 -13.12
N LYS A 124 -0.60 4.02 -13.44
CA LYS A 124 -1.05 4.24 -14.82
C LYS A 124 -0.07 5.09 -15.62
N GLN A 125 0.41 6.19 -15.03
CA GLN A 125 1.30 7.13 -15.72
C GLN A 125 2.64 6.50 -16.10
N ASN A 126 3.17 5.60 -15.27
CA ASN A 126 4.53 5.05 -15.44
C ASN A 126 4.55 3.57 -15.85
N GLY A 127 3.38 2.95 -16.03
CA GLY A 127 3.27 1.51 -16.30
C GLY A 127 3.73 0.64 -15.14
N TYR A 128 3.56 1.09 -13.90
CA TYR A 128 3.91 0.29 -12.72
C TYR A 128 2.85 -0.78 -12.42
N ILE A 129 3.30 -1.85 -11.78
CA ILE A 129 2.46 -2.92 -11.26
C ILE A 129 2.22 -2.65 -9.78
N ILE A 130 0.96 -2.73 -9.33
CA ILE A 130 0.61 -2.56 -7.92
C ILE A 130 0.58 -3.92 -7.23
N VAL A 131 1.27 -4.01 -6.08
CA VAL A 131 1.16 -5.15 -5.18
C VAL A 131 0.33 -4.72 -3.98
N THR A 132 -0.85 -5.29 -3.80
CA THR A 132 -1.75 -4.94 -2.69
C THR A 132 -2.51 -6.17 -2.15
N ASP A 133 -2.95 -6.10 -0.90
CA ASP A 133 -3.89 -7.05 -0.28
C ASP A 133 -5.21 -6.36 0.10
N ASP A 134 -5.40 -5.09 -0.31
CA ASP A 134 -6.60 -4.32 0.00
C ASP A 134 -7.76 -4.74 -0.93
N SER A 135 -8.84 -5.24 -0.35
CA SER A 135 -10.01 -5.69 -1.11
C SER A 135 -10.76 -4.57 -1.83
N ASP A 136 -10.61 -3.33 -1.37
CA ASP A 136 -11.29 -2.17 -1.95
C ASP A 136 -10.50 -1.57 -3.12
N PHE A 137 -9.24 -2.00 -3.31
CA PHE A 137 -8.36 -1.56 -4.40
C PHE A 137 -8.67 -2.27 -5.73
N PHE A 138 -9.88 -2.05 -6.25
CA PHE A 138 -10.30 -2.56 -7.56
C PHE A 138 -10.30 -1.43 -8.60
N VAL A 139 -9.32 -1.46 -9.51
CA VAL A 139 -9.16 -0.47 -10.57
C VAL A 139 -9.01 -1.14 -11.94
N GLU A 140 -9.58 -0.50 -12.95
CA GLU A 140 -9.37 -0.88 -14.36
C GLU A 140 -8.06 -0.25 -14.87
N ASP A 141 -7.39 -0.90 -15.83
CA ASP A 141 -6.16 -0.45 -16.51
C ASP A 141 -4.87 -0.37 -15.68
N VAL A 142 -4.83 -0.97 -14.49
CA VAL A 142 -3.57 -1.16 -13.74
C VAL A 142 -3.40 -2.64 -13.45
N GLU A 143 -2.20 -3.17 -13.71
CA GLU A 143 -1.88 -4.53 -13.34
C GLU A 143 -1.71 -4.64 -11.81
N ILE A 144 -2.41 -5.60 -11.21
CA ILE A 144 -2.37 -5.85 -9.77
C ILE A 144 -1.90 -7.27 -9.51
N ILE A 145 -0.90 -7.41 -8.63
CA ILE A 145 -0.47 -8.68 -8.04
C ILE A 145 -1.03 -8.76 -6.61
N THR A 146 -1.80 -9.80 -6.33
CA THR A 146 -2.43 -9.99 -5.01
C THR A 146 -2.64 -11.46 -4.68
N TYR A 147 -2.68 -11.77 -3.37
CA TYR A 147 -3.21 -13.03 -2.84
C TYR A 147 -4.59 -12.85 -2.18
N ASN A 148 -5.23 -11.68 -2.34
CA ASN A 148 -6.58 -11.41 -1.88
C ASN A 148 -7.60 -12.07 -2.81
N ASN A 149 -8.33 -13.07 -2.31
CA ASN A 149 -9.32 -13.80 -3.12
C ASN A 149 -10.46 -12.91 -3.61
N SER A 150 -10.89 -11.92 -2.81
CA SER A 150 -11.99 -11.01 -3.20
C SER A 150 -11.62 -10.18 -4.43
N LEU A 151 -10.37 -9.69 -4.50
CA LEU A 151 -9.89 -8.98 -5.70
C LEU A 151 -9.82 -9.90 -6.92
N ILE A 152 -9.33 -11.13 -6.74
CA ILE A 152 -9.23 -12.13 -7.81
C ILE A 152 -10.63 -12.48 -8.35
N GLU A 153 -11.61 -12.68 -7.47
CA GLU A 153 -13.00 -12.97 -7.84
C GLU A 153 -13.65 -11.79 -8.59
N ASN A 154 -13.45 -10.56 -8.12
CA ASN A 154 -13.95 -9.36 -8.81
C ASN A 154 -13.36 -9.22 -10.22
N ALA A 155 -12.05 -9.46 -10.38
CA ALA A 155 -11.40 -9.43 -11.69
C ALA A 155 -11.98 -10.48 -12.64
N ASN A 156 -12.15 -11.71 -12.18
CA ASN A 156 -12.75 -12.80 -12.96
C ASN A 156 -14.19 -12.48 -13.39
N TYR A 157 -14.98 -11.87 -12.50
CA TYR A 157 -16.33 -11.43 -12.82
C TYR A 157 -16.36 -10.39 -13.95
N VAL A 158 -15.50 -9.36 -13.87
CA VAL A 158 -15.43 -8.31 -14.91
C VAL A 158 -14.97 -8.86 -16.25
N ILE A 159 -13.98 -9.78 -16.26
CA ILE A 159 -13.53 -10.46 -17.47
C ILE A 159 -14.68 -11.25 -18.12
N ALA A 160 -15.41 -12.03 -17.33
CA ALA A 160 -16.55 -12.80 -17.81
C ALA A 160 -17.67 -11.91 -18.38
N GLU A 161 -17.97 -10.80 -17.71
CA GLU A 161 -19.00 -9.87 -18.13
C GLU A 161 -18.62 -9.12 -19.43
N ASN A 162 -17.36 -8.71 -19.57
CA ASN A 162 -16.85 -8.11 -20.81
C ASN A 162 -16.90 -9.10 -21.98
N ALA A 163 -16.57 -10.37 -21.75
CA ALA A 163 -16.70 -11.42 -22.76
C ALA A 163 -18.17 -11.62 -23.21
N ARG A 164 -19.13 -11.62 -22.28
CA ARG A 164 -20.57 -11.70 -22.59
C ARG A 164 -21.04 -10.51 -23.43
N LYS A 165 -20.67 -9.28 -23.04
CA LYS A 165 -21.03 -8.06 -23.78
C LYS A 165 -20.44 -8.04 -25.19
N ALA A 166 -19.21 -8.53 -25.36
CA ALA A 166 -18.57 -8.63 -26.67
C ALA A 166 -19.25 -9.66 -27.59
N ALA A 167 -19.74 -10.77 -27.04
CA ALA A 167 -20.51 -11.76 -27.79
C ALA A 167 -21.88 -11.22 -28.23
N ALA A 168 -22.58 -10.51 -27.35
CA ALA A 168 -23.89 -9.92 -27.63
C ALA A 168 -23.85 -8.76 -28.65
N LYS A 169 -22.71 -8.08 -28.83
CA LYS A 169 -22.52 -7.06 -29.88
C LYS A 169 -22.20 -7.66 -31.26
N LYS A 170 -21.90 -8.96 -31.34
CA LYS A 170 -21.59 -9.68 -32.59
C LYS A 170 -22.78 -10.46 -33.15
N SER A 171 -23.89 -10.52 -32.42
CA SER A 171 -25.19 -11.07 -32.82
C SER A 171 -26.13 -9.96 -33.27
#